data_AF-A0A936YYF3-F1
#
_entry.id   AF-A0A936YYF3-F1
#
_cell.length_a   1.000
_cell.length_b   1.000
_cell.length_c   1.000
_cell.angle_alpha   90.00
_cell.angle_beta   90.00
_cell.angle_gamma   90.00
#
_symmetry.space_group_name_H-M   'P 1'
#
loop_
_entity.id
_entity.type
_entity.pdbx_description
1 polymer ?
#
loop_
_entity_poly.entity_id
_entity_poly.type
_entity_poly.pdbx_seq_one_letter_code
_entity_poly.pdbx_strand_id
1 'polypeptide(L)'
;MASIQPSTTGTAETQAEAEARLGEAQARMKAASERHAAIVAATSRLGVTPGERRLAQSESKKVDHEMRAARRLLAQAQAAADATKVSSTR
;
A
#
# COMPACT_ATOMS: atom_id res chain seq x y z
N MET A 1 -5.74 -24.74 -40.31
CA MET A 1 -6.05 -23.42 -39.75
C MET A 1 -5.80 -23.49 -38.25
N ALA A 2 -4.83 -22.72 -37.75
CA ALA A 2 -4.46 -22.73 -36.34
C ALA A 2 -5.44 -21.86 -35.54
N SER A 3 -6.26 -22.49 -34.71
CA SER A 3 -7.12 -21.79 -33.75
C SER A 3 -6.25 -21.24 -32.62
N ILE A 4 -5.97 -19.95 -32.66
CA ILE A 4 -5.35 -19.23 -31.54
C ILE A 4 -6.46 -19.04 -30.50
N GLN A 5 -6.49 -19.92 -29.50
CA GLN A 5 -7.26 -19.67 -28.27
C GLN A 5 -6.65 -18.45 -27.57
N PRO A 6 -7.42 -17.40 -27.26
CA PRO A 6 -6.94 -16.36 -26.38
C PRO A 6 -6.84 -16.95 -24.97
N SER A 7 -5.61 -17.06 -24.47
CA SER A 7 -5.31 -17.35 -23.07
C SER A 7 -5.87 -16.21 -22.20
N THR A 8 -7.15 -16.28 -21.84
CA THR A 8 -7.66 -15.48 -20.74
C THR A 8 -7.16 -16.10 -19.45
N THR A 9 -5.92 -15.79 -19.07
CA THR A 9 -5.56 -15.69 -17.64
C THR A 9 -6.28 -14.48 -17.05
N GLY A 10 -7.61 -14.50 -17.12
CA GLY A 10 -8.48 -13.76 -16.24
C GLY A 10 -8.85 -14.74 -15.15
N THR A 11 -7.92 -15.04 -14.24
CA THR A 11 -8.31 -15.55 -12.93
C THR A 11 -9.18 -14.45 -12.34
N ALA A 12 -10.50 -14.64 -12.39
CA ALA A 12 -11.43 -13.85 -11.62
C ALA A 12 -10.93 -13.95 -10.18
N GLU A 13 -10.29 -12.89 -9.69
CA GLU A 13 -9.87 -12.80 -8.30
C GLU A 13 -11.09 -13.12 -7.46
N THR A 14 -11.00 -14.21 -6.69
CA THR A 14 -12.12 -14.59 -5.85
C THR A 14 -12.31 -13.49 -4.81
N GLN A 15 -13.54 -13.29 -4.33
CA GLN A 15 -13.81 -12.28 -3.31
C GLN A 15 -12.88 -12.43 -2.09
N ALA A 16 -12.53 -13.66 -1.73
CA ALA A 16 -11.58 -13.97 -0.67
C ALA A 16 -10.13 -13.48 -0.98
N GLU A 17 -9.66 -13.60 -2.22
CA GLU A 17 -8.34 -13.09 -2.64
C GLU A 17 -8.31 -11.56 -2.65
N ALA A 18 -9.39 -10.92 -3.08
CA ALA A 18 -9.51 -9.46 -3.06
C ALA A 18 -9.54 -8.91 -1.62
N GLU A 19 -10.28 -9.58 -0.72
CA GLU A 19 -10.32 -9.24 0.71
C GLU A 19 -8.96 -9.48 1.39
N ALA A 20 -8.24 -10.55 1.05
CA ALA A 20 -6.89 -10.81 1.56
C ALA A 20 -5.90 -9.69 1.14
N ARG A 21 -5.92 -9.29 -0.14
CA ARG A 21 -5.07 -8.18 -0.64
C ARG A 21 -5.39 -6.85 0.02
N LEU A 22 -6.67 -6.59 0.30
CA LEU A 22 -7.10 -5.43 1.08
C LEU A 22 -6.50 -5.45 2.49
N GLY A 23 -6.56 -6.60 3.17
CA GLY A 23 -5.97 -6.79 4.50
C GLY A 23 -4.45 -6.55 4.49
N GLU A 24 -3.73 -7.10 3.52
CA GLU A 24 -2.28 -6.86 3.36
C GLU A 24 -1.95 -5.39 3.09
N ALA A 25 -2.72 -4.73 2.24
CA ALA A 25 -2.53 -3.31 1.93
C ALA A 25 -2.77 -2.43 3.16
N GLN A 26 -3.80 -2.74 3.96
CA GLN A 26 -4.07 -2.07 5.23
C GLN A 26 -2.94 -2.29 6.24
N ALA A 27 -2.43 -3.52 6.36
CA ALA A 27 -1.31 -3.83 7.24
C ALA A 27 -0.04 -3.05 6.85
N ARG A 28 0.27 -2.97 5.55
CA ARG A 28 1.39 -2.15 5.03
C ARG A 28 1.20 -0.66 5.32
N MET A 29 -0.01 -0.14 5.16
CA MET A 29 -0.32 1.26 5.47
C MET A 29 -0.16 1.55 6.97
N LYS A 30 -0.61 0.65 7.84
CA LYS A 30 -0.44 0.77 9.30
C LYS A 30 1.04 0.76 9.69
N ALA A 31 1.82 -0.19 9.17
CA ALA A 31 3.26 -0.28 9.44
C ALA A 31 4.02 0.99 8.98
N ALA A 32 3.68 1.53 7.80
CA ALA A 32 4.27 2.77 7.31
C ALA A 32 3.90 3.98 8.20
N SER A 33 2.66 4.05 8.68
CA SER A 33 2.21 5.10 9.60
C SER A 33 2.91 5.04 10.95
N GLU A 34 3.15 3.85 11.49
CA GLU A 34 3.89 3.66 12.74
C GLU A 34 5.34 4.11 12.62
N ARG A 35 6.01 3.78 11.50
CA ARG A 35 7.37 4.28 11.21
C ARG A 35 7.41 5.79 11.10
N HIS A 36 6.42 6.40 10.45
CA HIS A 36 6.32 7.85 10.35
C HIS A 36 6.20 8.49 11.74
N ALA A 37 5.33 7.96 12.60
CA ALA A 37 5.17 8.45 13.97
C ALA A 37 6.47 8.33 14.79
N ALA A 38 7.21 7.22 14.64
CA ALA A 38 8.48 7.04 15.31
C ALA A 38 9.55 8.07 14.89
N ILE A 39 9.64 8.37 13.59
CA ILE A 39 10.57 9.40 13.07
C ILE A 39 10.19 10.79 13.57
N VAL A 40 8.90 11.13 13.55
CA VAL A 40 8.41 12.42 14.07
C VAL A 40 8.72 12.55 15.57
N ALA A 41 8.46 11.50 16.35
CA ALA A 41 8.76 11.49 17.79
C ALA A 41 10.27 11.57 18.09
N ALA A 42 11.12 10.96 17.25
CA ALA A 42 12.56 11.05 17.39
C ALA A 42 13.08 12.46 17.05
N THR A 43 12.50 13.11 16.03
CA THR A 43 12.90 14.45 15.58
C THR A 43 12.32 15.59 16.41
N SER A 44 11.23 15.36 17.14
CA SER A 44 10.61 16.36 18.02
C SER A 44 11.35 16.57 19.33
N ARG A 45 12.32 15.72 19.69
CA ARG A 45 13.12 15.88 20.91
C ARG A 45 14.14 17.01 20.72
N LEU A 46 14.13 17.98 21.63
CA LEU A 46 15.13 19.07 21.67
C LEU A 46 16.53 18.48 21.84
N GLY A 47 17.44 18.76 20.90
CA GLY A 47 18.84 18.30 20.95
C GLY A 47 19.40 17.70 19.66
N VAL A 48 18.59 17.54 18.60
CA VAL A 48 19.04 16.93 17.33
C VAL A 48 20.10 17.78 16.64
N THR A 49 21.28 17.22 16.45
CA THR A 49 22.40 17.86 15.74
C THR A 49 22.04 18.11 14.27
N PRO A 50 22.73 19.05 13.58
CA PRO A 50 22.48 19.29 12.15
C PRO A 50 22.65 18.06 11.25
N GLY A 51 23.50 17.09 11.63
CA GLY A 51 23.70 15.84 10.90
C GLY A 51 22.51 14.89 11.06
N GLU A 52 22.07 14.67 12.29
CA GLU A 52 20.90 13.84 12.61
C GLU A 52 19.62 14.41 12.00
N ARG A 53 19.48 15.74 11.94
CA ARG A 53 18.34 16.40 11.30
C ARG A 53 18.26 16.08 9.80
N ARG A 54 19.39 16.05 9.09
CA ARG A 54 19.44 15.69 7.66
C ARG A 54 19.10 14.22 7.45
N LEU A 55 19.65 13.33 8.30
CA LEU A 55 19.31 11.91 8.27
C LEU A 55 17.81 11.69 8.47
N ALA A 56 17.23 12.31 9.50
CA ALA A 56 15.81 12.16 9.78
C ALA A 56 14.90 12.77 8.70
N GLN A 57 15.31 13.88 8.06
CA GLN A 57 14.61 14.40 6.88
C GLN A 57 14.68 13.43 5.70
N SER A 58 15.81 12.75 5.48
CA SER A 58 15.92 11.74 4.43
C SER A 58 15.04 10.52 4.71
N GLU A 59 15.01 10.05 5.96
CA GLU A 59 14.16 8.95 6.43
C GLU A 59 12.68 9.32 6.32
N SER A 60 12.30 10.53 6.75
CA SER A 60 10.94 11.07 6.60
C SER A 60 10.49 11.07 5.14
N LYS A 61 11.34 11.50 4.20
CA LYS A 61 11.01 11.46 2.76
C LYS A 61 10.81 10.03 2.24
N LYS A 62 11.60 9.05 2.71
CA LYS A 62 11.42 7.63 2.33
C LYS A 62 10.09 7.11 2.86
N VAL A 63 9.77 7.39 4.12
CA VAL A 63 8.51 6.95 4.72
C VAL A 63 7.30 7.64 4.08
N ASP A 64 7.40 8.92 3.71
CA ASP A 64 6.35 9.61 2.93
C ASP A 64 6.12 8.96 1.58
N HIS A 65 7.19 8.52 0.92
CA HIS A 65 7.12 7.78 -0.33
C HIS A 65 6.45 6.41 -0.11
N GLU A 66 6.86 5.65 0.91
CA GLU A 66 6.23 4.38 1.30
C GLU A 66 4.74 4.55 1.62
N MET A 67 4.36 5.60 2.37
CA MET A 67 2.95 5.90 2.65
C MET A 67 2.17 6.22 1.37
N ARG A 68 2.74 7.01 0.46
CA ARG A 68 2.09 7.32 -0.82
C ARG A 68 1.93 6.06 -1.67
N ALA A 69 2.91 5.16 -1.68
CA ALA A 69 2.82 3.89 -2.38
C ALA A 69 1.77 2.96 -1.73
N ALA A 70 1.77 2.83 -0.41
CA ALA A 70 0.81 2.02 0.34
C ALA A 70 -0.63 2.53 0.13
N ARG A 71 -0.86 3.84 0.11
CA ARG A 71 -2.17 4.43 -0.19
C ARG A 71 -2.66 4.09 -1.61
N ARG A 72 -1.76 4.11 -2.60
CA ARG A 72 -2.11 3.71 -3.98
C ARG A 72 -2.47 2.23 -4.05
N LEU A 73 -1.70 1.37 -3.38
CA LEU A 73 -1.99 -0.06 -3.30
C LEU A 73 -3.33 -0.32 -2.62
N LEU A 74 -3.63 0.38 -1.53
CA LEU A 74 -4.91 0.27 -0.84
C LEU A 74 -6.08 0.71 -1.72
N ALA A 75 -5.94 1.84 -2.43
CA ALA A 75 -6.96 2.31 -3.37
C ALA A 75 -7.18 1.31 -4.52
N GLN A 76 -6.12 0.70 -5.06
CA GLN A 76 -6.21 -0.32 -6.10
C GLN A 76 -6.89 -1.60 -5.59
N ALA A 77 -6.50 -2.08 -4.40
CA ALA A 77 -7.12 -3.24 -3.79
C ALA A 77 -8.60 -3.00 -3.46
N GLN A 78 -8.96 -1.79 -3.05
CA GLN A 78 -10.34 -1.41 -2.77
C GLN A 78 -11.18 -1.34 -4.05
N ALA A 79 -10.64 -0.72 -5.10
CA ALA A 79 -11.30 -0.71 -6.41
C ALA A 79 -11.50 -2.13 -6.98
N ALA A 80 -10.51 -3.02 -6.80
CA ALA A 80 -10.62 -4.41 -7.21
C ALA A 80 -11.74 -5.13 -6.43
N ALA A 81 -11.74 -5.03 -5.10
CA ALA A 81 -12.76 -5.66 -4.25
C ALA A 81 -14.19 -5.14 -4.53
N ASP A 82 -14.34 -3.85 -4.80
CA ASP A 82 -15.64 -3.26 -5.16
C ASP A 82 -16.10 -3.76 -6.54
N ALA A 83 -15.19 -3.90 -7.51
CA ALA A 83 -15.50 -4.48 -8.82
C ALA A 83 -15.95 -5.95 -8.72
N THR A 84 -15.32 -6.76 -7.85
CA THR A 84 -15.72 -8.16 -7.64
C THR A 84 -17.11 -8.28 -7.00
N LYS A 85 -17.46 -7.38 -6.06
CA LYS A 85 -18.80 -7.35 -5.44
C LYS A 85 -19.91 -7.01 -6.44
N VAL A 86 -19.66 -6.05 -7.33
CA VAL A 86 -20.61 -5.66 -8.39
C VAL A 86 -20.79 -6.77 -9.42
N SER A 87 -19.73 -7.53 -9.73
CA SER A 87 -19.82 -8.68 -10.65
C SER A 87 -20.54 -9.89 -10.05
N SER A 88 -20.60 -10.02 -8.72
CA SER A 88 -21.27 -11.14 -8.03
C SER A 88 -22.78 -10.92 -7.82
N THR A 89 -23.25 -9.69 -8.00
CA THR A 89 -24.66 -9.28 -7.77
C THR A 89 -25.50 -9.19 -9.04
N ARG A 90 -24.98 -9.62 -10.20
CA ARG A 90 -25.63 -9.49 -11.51
C ARG A 90 -25.92 -10.82 -12.18
#